data_AF-A0A849Q9P8-F1
#
_entry.id   AF-A0A849Q9P8-F1
#
_cell.length_a   1.000
_cell.length_b   1.000
_cell.length_c   1.000
_cell.angle_alpha   90.00
_cell.angle_beta   90.00
_cell.angle_gamma   90.00
#
_symmetry.space_group_name_H-M   'P 1'
#
loop_
_entity.id
_entity.type
_entity.pdbx_description
1 polymer ?
#
loop_
_entity_poly.entity_id
_entity_poly.type
_entity_poly.pdbx_seq_one_letter_code
_entity_poly.pdbx_strand_id
1 'polypeptide(L)'
;YISLIAILWSFTSSSYYTQLVIADIFTLGMSMPFGFLRLAYAYQMFRLYNGRTTKKRTLTLGIFSELPFAILFLPYLIMWLLNPLSPLALAAPTLILLIVGILIIKFRPPPKPPETWVEISEEKSWWEEKSEEEP
;
A
#
# COMPACT_ATOMS: atom_id res chain seq x y z
N TYR A 1 -9.47 -6.08 -25.75
CA TYR A 1 -10.02 -6.49 -24.44
C TYR A 1 -9.37 -5.61 -23.39
N ILE A 2 -10.18 -4.96 -22.55
CA ILE A 2 -9.72 -4.11 -21.44
C ILE A 2 -10.34 -4.67 -20.17
N SER A 3 -9.50 -4.93 -19.16
CA SER A 3 -9.96 -5.27 -17.82
C SER A 3 -9.32 -4.34 -16.80
N LEU A 4 -10.17 -3.71 -16.01
CA LEU A 4 -9.81 -2.88 -14.87
C LEU A 4 -10.20 -3.63 -13.61
N ILE A 5 -9.24 -3.88 -12.74
CA ILE A 5 -9.46 -4.63 -11.50
C ILE A 5 -9.17 -3.72 -10.32
N ALA A 6 -10.15 -3.58 -9.44
CA ALA A 6 -10.03 -2.98 -8.12
C ALA A 6 -10.39 -4.03 -7.05
N ILE A 7 -10.14 -3.71 -5.78
CA ILE A 7 -10.44 -4.62 -4.66
C ILE A 7 -11.94 -4.97 -4.60
N LEU A 8 -12.80 -3.96 -4.77
CA LEU A 8 -14.25 -4.11 -4.62
C LEU A 8 -15.00 -4.34 -5.93
N TRP A 9 -14.38 -4.08 -7.08
CA TRP A 9 -15.05 -4.18 -8.36
C TRP A 9 -14.06 -4.56 -9.45
N SER A 10 -14.55 -5.24 -10.47
CA SER A 10 -13.83 -5.44 -11.72
C SER A 10 -14.72 -5.05 -12.88
N PHE A 11 -14.12 -4.35 -13.84
CA PHE A 11 -14.77 -3.96 -15.08
C PHE A 11 -14.02 -4.63 -16.22
N THR A 12 -14.75 -5.37 -17.04
CA THR A 12 -14.20 -6.03 -18.21
C THR A 12 -15.01 -5.65 -19.43
N SER A 13 -14.32 -5.17 -20.46
CA SER A 13 -14.91 -4.80 -21.74
C SER A 13 -14.19 -5.51 -22.87
N SER A 14 -14.95 -6.25 -23.67
CA SER A 14 -14.50 -6.95 -24.86
C SER A 14 -15.38 -6.60 -26.05
N SER A 15 -15.00 -7.04 -27.25
CA SER A 15 -15.81 -6.81 -28.47
C SER A 15 -17.22 -7.44 -28.40
N TYR A 16 -17.44 -8.40 -27.49
CA TYR A 16 -18.68 -9.18 -27.43
C TYR A 16 -19.51 -8.94 -26.17
N TYR A 17 -18.90 -8.42 -25.10
CA TYR A 17 -19.59 -8.18 -23.83
C TYR A 17 -18.89 -7.09 -23.02
N THR A 18 -19.67 -6.44 -22.16
CA THR A 18 -19.18 -5.57 -21.11
C THR A 18 -19.80 -6.04 -19.79
N GLN A 19 -18.96 -6.25 -18.78
CA GLN A 19 -19.38 -6.75 -17.48
C GLN A 19 -18.75 -5.90 -16.38
N LEU A 20 -19.58 -5.52 -15.40
CA LEU A 20 -19.16 -4.97 -14.12
C LEU A 20 -19.48 -6.01 -13.05
N VAL A 21 -18.46 -6.51 -12.37
CA VAL A 21 -18.62 -7.39 -11.22
C VAL A 21 -18.30 -6.60 -9.97
N ILE A 22 -19.22 -6.63 -9.01
CA ILE A 22 -19.06 -5.98 -7.71
C ILE A 22 -18.87 -7.08 -6.67
N ALA A 23 -17.90 -6.90 -5.78
CA ALA A 23 -17.61 -7.78 -4.66
C ALA A 23 -17.42 -9.25 -5.07
N ASP A 24 -16.59 -9.50 -6.07
CA ASP A 24 -16.13 -10.86 -6.37
C ASP A 24 -15.33 -11.41 -5.18
N ILE A 25 -15.87 -12.45 -4.53
CA ILE A 25 -15.30 -13.09 -3.35
C ILE A 25 -13.89 -13.61 -3.62
N PHE A 26 -13.61 -14.11 -4.82
CA PHE A 26 -12.27 -14.61 -5.16
C PHE A 26 -11.25 -13.48 -5.23
N THR A 27 -11.60 -12.41 -5.94
CA THR A 27 -10.77 -11.20 -6.02
C THR A 27 -10.58 -10.57 -4.63
N LEU A 28 -11.62 -10.51 -3.81
CA LEU A 28 -11.56 -10.00 -2.43
C LEU A 28 -10.64 -10.85 -1.55
N GLY A 29 -10.76 -12.18 -1.61
CA GLY A 29 -9.93 -13.09 -0.83
C GLY A 29 -8.45 -12.97 -1.18
N MET A 30 -8.12 -12.90 -2.48
CA MET A 30 -6.73 -12.75 -2.94
C MET A 30 -6.16 -11.36 -2.67
N SER A 31 -6.99 -10.31 -2.72
CA SER A 31 -6.54 -8.93 -2.53
C SER A 31 -6.50 -8.50 -1.06
N MET A 32 -7.15 -9.23 -0.15
CA MET A 32 -7.26 -8.87 1.26
C MET A 32 -5.92 -8.63 1.96
N PRO A 33 -4.92 -9.54 1.87
CA PRO A 33 -3.61 -9.33 2.52
C PRO A 33 -2.95 -8.03 2.08
N PHE A 34 -3.08 -7.68 0.80
CA PHE A 34 -2.51 -6.46 0.24
C PHE A 34 -3.35 -5.22 0.59
N GLY A 35 -4.66 -5.38 0.77
CA GLY A 35 -5.54 -4.34 1.30
C GLY A 35 -5.13 -3.87 2.69
N PHE A 36 -4.70 -4.79 3.56
CA PHE A 36 -4.18 -4.44 4.89
C PHE A 36 -2.91 -3.58 4.82
N LEU A 37 -2.01 -3.83 3.86
CA LEU A 37 -0.81 -3.00 3.69
C LEU A 37 -1.16 -1.56 3.29
N ARG A 38 -2.19 -1.37 2.48
CA ARG A 38 -2.70 -0.04 2.11
C ARG A 38 -3.29 0.70 3.31
N LEU A 39 -4.04 0.01 4.16
CA LEU A 39 -4.53 0.56 5.43
C LEU A 39 -3.38 0.89 6.38
N ALA A 40 -2.36 0.03 6.46
CA ALA A 40 -1.16 0.27 7.27
C ALA A 40 -0.40 1.51 6.78
N TYR A 41 -0.32 1.74 5.47
CA TYR A 41 0.27 2.97 4.92
C TYR A 41 -0.53 4.22 5.30
N ALA A 42 -1.87 4.19 5.18
CA ALA A 42 -2.72 5.28 5.62
C ALA A 42 -2.56 5.58 7.13
N TYR A 43 -2.46 4.53 7.95
CA TYR A 43 -2.17 4.67 9.37
C TYR A 43 -0.79 5.26 9.64
N GLN A 44 0.24 4.90 8.86
CA GLN A 44 1.56 5.50 8.99
C GLN A 44 1.60 6.97 8.57
N MET A 45 0.82 7.36 7.57
CA MET A 45 0.62 8.77 7.24
C MET A 45 0.03 9.52 8.44
N PHE A 46 -0.99 8.98 9.11
CA PHE A 46 -1.53 9.57 10.34
C PHE A 46 -0.47 9.69 11.44
N ARG A 47 0.33 8.65 11.69
CA ARG A 47 1.42 8.69 12.67
C ARG A 47 2.50 9.71 12.31
N LEU A 48 2.77 9.92 11.02
CA LEU A 48 3.74 10.91 10.54
C LEU A 48 3.29 12.33 10.90
N TYR A 49 2.02 12.65 10.71
CA TYR A 49 1.47 13.97 11.07
C TYR A 49 1.36 14.20 12.57
N ASN A 50 1.33 13.12 13.37
CA ASN A 50 1.40 13.20 14.83
C ASN A 50 2.82 13.15 15.39
N GLY A 51 3.86 13.20 14.54
CA GLY A 51 5.26 13.15 14.98
C GLY A 51 5.71 11.80 15.55
N ARG A 52 4.92 10.73 15.41
CA ARG A 52 5.21 9.38 15.96
C ARG A 52 6.05 8.51 15.03
N THR A 53 6.46 9.01 13.86
CA THR A 53 7.28 8.30 12.88
C THR A 53 7.99 9.27 11.94
N THR A 54 8.86 8.75 11.07
CA THR A 54 9.66 9.55 10.13
C THR A 54 9.13 9.46 8.69
N LYS A 55 9.46 10.49 7.89
CA LYS A 55 9.12 10.54 6.46
C LYS A 55 9.65 9.30 5.72
N LYS A 56 10.90 8.91 5.99
CA LYS A 56 11.54 7.74 5.36
C LYS A 56 10.75 6.47 5.62
N ARG A 57 10.45 6.14 6.89
CA ARG A 57 9.67 4.94 7.25
C ARG A 57 8.29 4.92 6.59
N THR A 58 7.62 6.08 6.55
CA THR A 58 6.29 6.22 5.93
C THR A 58 6.33 5.97 4.42
N LEU A 59 7.29 6.57 3.72
CA LEU A 59 7.46 6.38 2.27
C LEU A 59 7.84 4.93 1.93
N THR A 60 8.73 4.32 2.71
CA THR A 60 9.10 2.91 2.54
C THR A 60 7.87 2.01 2.66
N LEU A 61 7.02 2.23 3.68
CA LEU A 61 5.78 1.46 3.83
C LEU A 61 4.81 1.72 2.65
N GLY A 62 4.75 2.94 2.15
CA GLY A 62 3.95 3.28 0.96
C GLY A 62 4.38 2.49 -0.27
N ILE A 63 5.69 2.38 -0.52
CA ILE A 63 6.23 1.54 -1.59
C ILE A 63 5.82 0.08 -1.37
N PHE A 64 6.03 -0.47 -0.17
CA PHE A 64 5.65 -1.86 0.14
C PHE A 64 4.15 -2.12 0.03
N SER A 65 3.29 -1.12 0.26
CA SER A 65 1.83 -1.27 0.15
C SER A 65 1.32 -1.41 -1.29
N GLU A 66 2.11 -0.94 -2.26
CA GLU A 66 1.73 -0.89 -3.68
C GLU A 66 2.56 -1.85 -4.54
N LEU A 67 3.79 -2.16 -4.12
CA LEU A 67 4.74 -3.01 -4.84
C LEU A 67 4.17 -4.40 -5.21
N PRO A 68 3.44 -5.13 -4.33
CA PRO A 68 2.93 -6.45 -4.68
C PRO A 68 1.97 -6.42 -5.86
N PHE A 69 1.08 -5.43 -5.92
CA PHE A 69 0.19 -5.28 -7.07
C PHE A 69 0.94 -4.81 -8.31
N ALA A 70 1.92 -3.91 -8.17
CA ALA A 70 2.74 -3.50 -9.32
C ALA A 70 3.47 -4.70 -9.94
N ILE A 71 4.07 -5.58 -9.11
CA ILE A 71 4.74 -6.81 -9.55
C ILE A 71 3.75 -7.78 -10.20
N LEU A 72 2.58 -7.99 -9.59
CA LEU A 72 1.57 -8.92 -10.11
C LEU A 72 1.05 -8.53 -11.49
N PHE A 73 0.90 -7.23 -11.75
CA PHE A 73 0.37 -6.71 -13.01
C PHE A 73 1.45 -6.40 -14.07
N LEU A 74 2.73 -6.39 -13.71
CA LEU A 74 3.84 -6.13 -14.62
C LEU A 74 3.88 -7.11 -15.81
N PRO A 75 3.71 -8.45 -15.64
CA PRO A 75 3.73 -9.38 -16.77
C PRO A 75 2.62 -9.11 -17.78
N TYR A 76 1.42 -8.74 -17.31
CA TYR A 76 0.28 -8.41 -18.18
C TYR A 76 0.56 -7.15 -19.01
N LEU A 77 1.20 -6.15 -18.40
CA LEU A 77 1.64 -4.96 -19.12
C LEU A 77 2.71 -5.30 -20.18
N ILE A 78 3.70 -6.13 -19.85
CA ILE A 78 4.75 -6.57 -20.78
C ILE A 78 4.14 -7.35 -21.95
N MET A 79 3.25 -8.32 -21.67
CA MET A 79 2.56 -9.09 -22.70
C MET A 79 1.76 -8.19 -23.64
N TRP A 80 1.07 -7.18 -23.11
CA TRP A 80 0.34 -6.20 -23.91
C TRP A 80 1.26 -5.35 -24.79
N LEU A 81 2.41 -4.91 -24.28
CA LEU A 81 3.40 -4.16 -25.06
C LEU A 81 4.01 -5.00 -26.19
N LEU A 82 4.22 -6.31 -25.97
CA LEU A 82 4.77 -7.23 -26.97
C LEU A 82 3.72 -7.67 -27.99
N ASN A 83 2.45 -7.77 -27.59
CA ASN A 83 1.34 -8.11 -28.45
C ASN A 83 0.11 -7.26 -28.09
N PRO A 84 -0.16 -6.17 -28.83
CA PRO A 84 -1.29 -5.28 -28.58
C PRO A 84 -2.67 -5.94 -28.75
N LEU A 85 -2.73 -7.11 -29.37
CA LEU A 85 -3.96 -7.92 -29.44
C LEU A 85 -4.21 -8.72 -28.15
N SER A 86 -3.21 -8.82 -27.27
CA SER A 86 -3.37 -9.48 -25.98
C SER A 86 -4.24 -8.62 -25.05
N PRO A 87 -4.97 -9.25 -24.10
CA PRO A 87 -5.82 -8.54 -23.18
C PRO A 87 -5.02 -7.63 -22.24
N LEU A 88 -5.37 -6.33 -22.23
CA LEU A 88 -4.81 -5.39 -21.26
C LEU A 88 -5.55 -5.55 -19.93
N ALA A 89 -4.88 -6.15 -18.94
CA ALA A 89 -5.34 -6.20 -17.56
C ALA A 89 -4.55 -5.18 -16.74
N LEU A 90 -5.24 -4.15 -16.23
CA LEU A 90 -4.65 -3.16 -15.35
C LEU A 90 -5.32 -3.23 -13.99
N ALA A 91 -4.52 -3.27 -12.93
CA ALA A 91 -5.02 -2.94 -11.61
C ALA A 91 -5.10 -1.42 -11.47
N ALA A 92 -6.32 -0.92 -11.47
CA ALA A 92 -6.61 0.47 -11.19
C ALA A 92 -6.97 0.60 -9.70
N PRO A 93 -6.30 1.43 -8.90
CA PRO A 93 -5.05 2.13 -9.14
C PRO A 93 -3.94 1.71 -8.17
N THR A 94 -2.89 1.07 -8.67
CA THR A 94 -1.79 0.50 -7.86
C THR A 94 -0.73 1.49 -7.41
N LEU A 95 -0.82 2.78 -7.76
CA LEU A 95 0.14 3.79 -7.31
C LEU A 95 -0.53 5.05 -6.77
N ILE A 96 -1.86 5.13 -6.77
CA ILE A 96 -2.54 6.35 -6.38
C ILE A 96 -2.33 6.65 -4.90
N LEU A 97 -2.32 5.65 -4.01
CA LEU A 97 -2.10 5.93 -2.59
C LEU A 97 -0.72 6.52 -2.35
N LEU A 98 0.33 5.94 -2.96
CA LEU A 98 1.69 6.45 -2.82
C LEU A 98 1.82 7.87 -3.41
N ILE A 99 1.28 8.10 -4.61
CA ILE A 99 1.32 9.43 -5.26
C ILE A 99 0.58 10.44 -4.38
N VAL A 100 -0.64 10.13 -3.93
CA VAL A 100 -1.44 10.99 -3.07
C VAL A 100 -0.69 11.28 -1.76
N GLY A 101 -0.08 10.28 -1.14
CA GLY A 101 0.70 10.47 0.08
C GLY A 101 1.94 11.36 -0.12
N ILE A 102 2.64 11.22 -1.24
CA ILE A 102 3.75 12.11 -1.62
C ILE A 102 3.25 13.53 -1.83
N LEU A 103 2.13 13.72 -2.54
CA LEU A 103 1.52 15.03 -2.74
C LEU A 103 1.11 15.67 -1.42
N ILE A 104 0.49 14.90 -0.51
CA ILE A 104 0.12 15.35 0.84
C ILE A 104 1.36 15.82 1.61
N ILE A 105 2.45 15.05 1.62
CA ILE A 105 3.71 15.44 2.29
C ILE A 105 4.31 16.69 1.66
N LYS A 106 4.21 16.83 0.33
CA LYS A 106 4.76 17.96 -0.42
C LYS A 106 3.99 19.25 -0.15
N PHE A 107 2.65 19.21 -0.17
CA PHE A 107 1.81 20.39 0.03
C PHE A 107 1.57 20.73 1.50
N ARG A 108 1.61 19.72 2.38
CA ARG A 108 1.45 19.89 3.82
C ARG A 108 2.60 19.17 4.52
N PRO A 109 3.79 19.77 4.62
CA PRO A 109 4.90 19.10 5.28
C PRO A 109 4.53 18.72 6.72
N PRO A 110 4.85 17.50 7.18
CA PRO A 110 4.57 17.10 8.54
C PRO A 110 5.33 18.01 9.51
N PRO A 111 4.81 18.19 10.74
CA PRO A 111 5.49 18.96 11.77
C PRO A 111 6.91 18.42 11.95
N LYS A 112 7.86 19.33 12.20
CA LYS A 112 9.22 18.89 12.54
C LYS A 112 9.10 17.94 13.73
N PRO A 113 9.77 16.77 13.70
CA PRO A 113 9.85 15.96 14.91
C PRO A 113 10.39 16.87 16.02
N PRO A 114 9.91 16.74 17.27
CA PRO A 114 10.48 17.50 18.37
C PRO A 114 12.00 17.35 18.33
N GLU A 115 12.72 18.48 18.35
CA GLU A 115 14.20 18.53 18.26
C GLU A 115 14.87 17.82 19.44
N THR A 116 14.09 17.36 20.41
CA THR A 116 14.50 16.51 21.49
C THR A 116 13.98 15.10 21.26
N TRP A 117 14.89 14.25 20.76
CA TRP A 117 15.01 12.93 21.35
C TRP A 117 15.36 13.13 22.83
N VAL A 118 14.37 13.40 23.68
CA VAL A 118 14.35 12.60 24.89
C VAL A 118 14.11 11.22 24.32
N GLU A 119 15.15 10.39 24.33
CA GLU A 119 14.96 8.97 24.31
C GLU A 119 13.89 8.71 25.36
N ILE A 120 12.62 8.63 24.93
CA ILE A 120 11.73 7.65 25.49
C ILE A 120 12.44 6.38 25.05
N SER A 121 13.50 6.03 25.80
CA SER A 121 14.03 4.69 25.87
C SER A 121 12.78 3.85 25.83
N GLU A 122 12.68 3.03 24.79
CA GLU A 122 11.68 1.97 24.75
C GLU A 122 11.56 1.50 26.19
N GLU A 123 10.42 1.81 26.82
CA GLU A 123 10.15 1.45 28.20
C GLU A 123 10.52 -0.03 28.24
N LYS A 124 11.63 -0.36 28.95
CA LYS A 124 12.30 -1.66 28.85
C LYS A 124 11.20 -2.68 28.75
N SER A 125 11.14 -3.37 27.62
CA SER A 125 9.98 -4.23 27.42
C SER A 125 9.95 -5.23 28.57
N TRP A 126 8.77 -5.50 29.14
CA TRP A 126 8.62 -6.29 30.37
C TRP A 126 9.30 -7.69 30.36
N TRP A 127 9.73 -8.17 29.19
CA TRP A 127 10.52 -9.39 29.03
C TRP A 127 12.03 -9.22 29.30
N GLU A 128 12.57 -8.01 29.28
CA GLU A 128 13.97 -7.70 29.65
C GLU A 128 14.16 -7.57 31.17
N GLU A 129 13.07 -7.37 31.91
CA GLU A 129 13.10 -7.19 33.38
C GLU A 129 13.32 -8.54 34.11
N LYS A 130 12.98 -9.67 33.47
CA LYS A 130 13.06 -11.00 34.10
C LYS A 130 14.43 -11.67 33.99
N SER A 131 15.35 -11.15 33.18
CA SER A 131 16.66 -11.78 32.97
C SER A 131 17.74 -11.35 33.95
N GLU A 132 17.47 -10.38 34.83
CA GLU A 132 18.46 -9.84 35.79
C GLU A 132 18.25 -10.34 37.24
N GLU A 133 17.24 -11.17 37.53
CA GLU A 133 16.88 -11.63 38.89
C GLU A 133 17.18 -13.10 39.22
N GLU A 134 18.04 -13.81 38.47
CA GLU A 134 18.50 -15.16 38.86
C GLU A 134 19.95 -15.12 39.39
N PRO A 135 20.16 -15.29 40.72
CA PRO A 135 21.49 -15.46 41.35
C PRO A 135 22.06 -16.88 41.21
#